data_AF-A0A961ND13-F1
#
_entry.id   AF-A0A961ND13-F1
#
_cell.length_a   1.000
_cell.length_b   1.000
_cell.length_c   1.000
_cell.angle_alpha   90.00
_cell.angle_beta   90.00
_cell.angle_gamma   90.00
#
_symmetry.space_group_name_H-M   'P 1'
#
loop_
_entity.id
_entity.type
_entity.pdbx_description
1 polymer ?
#
loop_
_entity_poly.entity_id
_entity_poly.type
_entity_poly.pdbx_seq_one_letter_code
_entity_poly.pdbx_strand_id
1 'polypeptide(L)'
;MTMRKAKDIPAGHGRPALLQAAAFLLLLPLALAACNTPTSAVEEAGSSGQQSQVQPPPADGTGEATGGETQDETQTANIIHRKSTVSQKGTNIRAVVNGQPITNYDIQRRAAFLQLRRIGGDRNAKALEELVEQTIKMQEARRRNTLAGKREVDESFARFASSNRMSVSQLNQILSRSGVTSEHFKEFIRGQMSWQRAVSQRFRSETTSSSSKQDALFKIRQSGAAKPETTEYLIEQ
;
A
#
# COMPACT_ATOMS: atom_id res chain seq x y z
N MET A 1 76.47 -6.76 2.58
CA MET A 1 75.04 -6.95 2.24
C MET A 1 74.24 -6.67 3.51
N THR A 2 73.39 -5.67 3.71
CA THR A 2 72.99 -4.45 3.02
C THR A 2 72.33 -3.59 4.13
N MET A 3 72.67 -2.31 4.22
CA MET A 3 72.02 -1.34 5.10
C MET A 3 70.53 -1.19 4.81
N ARG A 4 69.74 -0.84 5.85
CA ARG A 4 68.61 0.14 5.87
C ARG A 4 67.74 -0.15 7.10
N LYS A 5 67.07 0.77 7.78
CA LYS A 5 67.16 2.23 8.02
C LYS A 5 66.06 2.45 9.06
N ALA A 6 66.36 3.14 10.17
CA ALA A 6 65.35 3.54 11.13
C ALA A 6 64.32 4.49 10.49
N LYS A 7 63.04 4.35 10.85
CA LYS A 7 61.98 5.34 10.58
C LYS A 7 60.88 5.24 11.64
N ASP A 8 61.04 6.06 12.67
CA ASP A 8 60.05 6.90 13.36
C ASP A 8 58.64 6.34 13.68
N ILE A 9 58.38 6.26 14.98
CA ILE A 9 57.05 6.34 15.60
C ILE A 9 56.62 7.82 15.61
N PRO A 10 55.33 8.12 15.37
CA PRO A 10 54.68 9.06 16.30
C PRO A 10 53.35 8.53 16.88
N ALA A 11 53.20 8.76 18.18
CA ALA A 11 51.98 8.64 18.95
C ALA A 11 50.96 9.72 18.54
N GLY A 12 49.66 9.45 18.64
CA GLY A 12 48.65 10.48 18.39
C GLY A 12 47.18 10.04 18.40
N HIS A 13 46.62 9.93 19.60
CA HIS A 13 45.27 10.36 20.02
C HIS A 13 44.05 10.14 19.09
N GLY A 14 43.01 9.48 19.64
CA GLY A 14 41.63 9.76 19.24
C GLY A 14 40.69 8.56 19.29
N ARG A 15 40.04 8.34 20.44
CA ARG A 15 38.81 7.55 20.54
C ARG A 15 37.63 8.30 19.86
N PRO A 16 36.51 7.61 19.58
CA PRO A 16 35.64 7.84 18.41
C PRO A 16 34.63 8.98 18.58
N ALA A 17 34.32 9.67 17.48
CA ALA A 17 33.21 10.63 17.41
C ALA A 17 32.07 10.09 16.54
N LEU A 18 30.91 9.98 17.20
CA LEU A 18 29.56 9.97 16.64
C LEU A 18 29.30 11.20 15.74
N LEU A 19 28.14 11.18 15.04
CA LEU A 19 27.53 12.19 14.14
C LEU A 19 27.83 11.94 12.64
N GLN A 20 26.91 11.97 11.67
CA GLN A 20 25.59 12.62 11.51
C GLN A 20 24.68 11.67 10.70
N ALA A 21 23.40 11.43 11.03
CA ALA A 21 22.25 12.32 10.89
C ALA A 21 21.98 12.80 9.45
N ALA A 22 20.87 12.29 8.88
CA ALA A 22 19.94 12.91 7.93
C ALA A 22 20.49 13.70 6.71
N ALA A 23 20.21 13.19 5.51
CA ALA A 23 20.05 14.01 4.30
C ALA A 23 18.71 13.63 3.62
N PHE A 24 17.66 14.27 4.12
CA PHE A 24 16.30 14.24 3.62
C PHE A 24 15.99 15.67 3.16
N LEU A 25 16.21 16.02 1.88
CA LEU A 25 15.54 17.17 1.23
C LEU A 25 15.99 17.43 -0.23
N LEU A 26 15.01 17.94 -0.98
CA LEU A 26 15.01 18.59 -2.30
C LEU A 26 14.76 17.62 -3.49
N LEU A 27 13.69 17.77 -4.29
CA LEU A 27 13.17 19.02 -4.85
C LEU A 27 11.70 18.84 -5.33
N LEU A 28 10.80 19.71 -4.86
CA LEU A 28 9.40 19.83 -5.29
C LEU A 28 9.18 21.27 -5.77
N PRO A 29 8.62 21.54 -6.96
CA PRO A 29 8.15 22.88 -7.28
C PRO A 29 6.73 23.07 -6.74
N LEU A 30 6.63 24.12 -5.93
CA LEU A 30 5.44 24.75 -5.39
C LEU A 30 4.71 25.48 -6.53
N ALA A 31 3.40 25.25 -6.71
CA ALA A 31 2.54 26.13 -7.48
C ALA A 31 1.23 26.31 -6.72
N LEU A 32 0.92 27.56 -6.41
CA LEU A 32 -0.19 28.02 -5.58
C LEU A 32 -1.14 28.87 -6.44
N ALA A 33 -2.44 28.73 -6.14
CA ALA A 33 -3.56 29.65 -6.37
C ALA A 33 -4.18 29.78 -7.78
N ALA A 34 -5.47 29.42 -7.88
CA ALA A 34 -6.56 30.39 -8.07
C ALA A 34 -7.94 29.71 -7.87
N CYS A 35 -8.81 30.36 -7.09
CA CYS A 35 -10.23 30.02 -6.92
C CYS A 35 -11.03 30.28 -8.21
N ASN A 36 -12.04 29.46 -8.50
CA ASN A 36 -13.25 29.97 -9.14
C ASN A 36 -14.47 29.06 -8.87
N THR A 37 -15.51 29.62 -8.26
CA THR A 37 -16.90 29.12 -8.22
C THR A 37 -17.73 29.97 -9.19
N PRO A 38 -18.77 29.40 -9.81
CA PRO A 38 -20.15 29.79 -9.46
C PRO A 38 -21.08 28.55 -9.47
N THR A 39 -21.96 28.30 -8.48
CA THR A 39 -23.25 28.93 -8.13
C THR A 39 -24.27 29.06 -9.26
N SER A 40 -25.38 28.30 -9.14
CA SER A 40 -26.79 28.54 -9.53
C SER A 40 -27.54 27.21 -9.30
N ALA A 41 -28.34 27.08 -8.24
CA ALA A 41 -29.79 27.35 -8.21
C ALA A 41 -30.57 26.39 -9.16
N VAL A 42 -31.15 25.29 -8.66
CA VAL A 42 -32.54 25.17 -8.14
C VAL A 42 -33.58 25.66 -9.14
N GLU A 43 -34.32 24.73 -9.74
CA GLU A 43 -35.76 24.89 -9.94
C GLU A 43 -36.45 23.51 -9.98
N GLU A 44 -37.52 23.42 -9.20
CA GLU A 44 -38.40 22.28 -8.98
C GLU A 44 -39.74 22.62 -9.64
N ALA A 45 -40.29 21.75 -10.50
CA ALA A 45 -41.72 21.74 -10.81
C ALA A 45 -42.11 20.47 -11.59
N GLY A 46 -43.25 19.87 -11.25
CA GLY A 46 -44.12 19.28 -12.27
C GLY A 46 -44.48 17.79 -12.20
N SER A 47 -45.13 17.38 -11.12
CA SER A 47 -46.32 16.51 -11.03
C SER A 47 -46.89 15.79 -12.28
N SER A 48 -47.12 14.48 -12.10
CA SER A 48 -48.33 13.67 -12.44
C SER A 48 -48.66 13.15 -13.86
N GLY A 49 -48.82 11.82 -13.90
CA GLY A 49 -49.90 11.08 -14.57
C GLY A 49 -49.50 10.27 -15.81
N GLN A 50 -50.05 9.11 -16.19
CA GLN A 50 -50.81 8.00 -15.58
C GLN A 50 -51.14 7.00 -16.74
N GLN A 51 -51.17 5.67 -16.46
CA GLN A 51 -51.89 4.58 -17.20
C GLN A 51 -51.41 4.20 -18.63
N SER A 52 -51.57 3.00 -19.21
CA SER A 52 -52.12 1.66 -18.90
C SER A 52 -51.85 0.72 -20.12
N GLN A 53 -52.22 -0.57 -20.00
CA GLN A 53 -52.32 -1.69 -21.00
C GLN A 53 -51.19 -2.73 -20.84
N VAL A 54 -51.40 -3.98 -20.38
CA VAL A 54 -52.36 -5.11 -20.61
C VAL A 54 -52.15 -5.86 -21.96
N GLN A 55 -51.71 -7.12 -21.78
CA GLN A 55 -51.48 -8.34 -22.60
C GLN A 55 -52.29 -8.58 -23.90
N PRO A 56 -51.91 -9.53 -24.83
CA PRO A 56 -51.72 -10.98 -24.56
C PRO A 56 -50.63 -11.74 -25.39
N PRO A 57 -50.39 -13.05 -25.13
CA PRO A 57 -49.49 -13.91 -25.91
C PRO A 57 -50.18 -14.56 -27.12
N PRO A 58 -49.44 -15.24 -28.00
CA PRO A 58 -49.97 -16.46 -28.60
C PRO A 58 -48.97 -17.63 -28.62
N ALA A 59 -49.51 -18.82 -28.33
CA ALA A 59 -48.92 -20.13 -28.59
C ALA A 59 -49.78 -20.88 -29.63
N ASP A 60 -49.18 -21.94 -30.20
CA ASP A 60 -49.73 -23.08 -30.97
C ASP A 60 -49.65 -23.15 -32.51
N GLY A 61 -49.31 -24.39 -32.97
CA GLY A 61 -49.39 -24.93 -34.33
C GLY A 61 -48.07 -25.61 -34.80
N THR A 62 -47.67 -26.80 -34.33
CA THR A 62 -48.07 -28.19 -34.74
C THR A 62 -47.52 -28.67 -36.10
N GLY A 63 -46.82 -29.83 -36.09
CA GLY A 63 -46.43 -30.65 -37.26
C GLY A 63 -44.98 -31.14 -37.18
N GLU A 64 -44.62 -32.20 -36.45
CA GLU A 64 -44.85 -33.64 -36.68
C GLU A 64 -43.75 -34.34 -37.53
N ALA A 65 -43.10 -35.30 -36.87
CA ALA A 65 -42.41 -36.52 -37.36
C ALA A 65 -41.10 -36.33 -38.18
N THR A 66 -40.00 -37.07 -37.95
CA THR A 66 -39.86 -38.51 -37.61
C THR A 66 -38.42 -38.82 -37.17
N GLY A 67 -38.30 -39.72 -36.17
CA GLY A 67 -37.24 -40.74 -36.02
C GLY A 67 -35.89 -40.26 -35.48
N GLY A 68 -35.42 -40.66 -34.30
CA GLY A 68 -35.25 -42.06 -33.83
C GLY A 68 -33.92 -42.57 -34.38
N GLU A 69 -32.90 -42.94 -33.60
CA GLU A 69 -32.92 -43.75 -32.40
C GLU A 69 -31.75 -43.45 -31.45
N THR A 70 -32.10 -43.51 -30.17
CA THR A 70 -31.22 -43.77 -29.03
C THR A 70 -30.73 -45.22 -29.08
N GLN A 71 -29.44 -45.44 -28.84
CA GLN A 71 -28.96 -46.72 -28.31
C GLN A 71 -28.27 -46.47 -26.96
N ASP A 72 -28.99 -46.92 -25.94
CA ASP A 72 -28.47 -47.42 -24.68
C ASP A 72 -27.51 -48.59 -24.97
N GLU A 73 -26.32 -48.60 -24.35
CA GLU A 73 -25.64 -49.80 -23.85
C GLU A 73 -24.26 -49.47 -23.25
N THR A 74 -24.11 -49.84 -21.98
CA THR A 74 -22.94 -50.54 -21.40
C THR A 74 -21.54 -49.89 -21.48
N GLN A 75 -21.21 -49.16 -20.41
CA GLN A 75 -19.99 -49.33 -19.61
C GLN A 75 -18.73 -49.89 -20.32
N THR A 76 -17.88 -49.01 -20.84
CA THR A 76 -16.43 -49.22 -20.86
C THR A 76 -15.72 -47.94 -20.46
N ALA A 77 -15.08 -48.00 -19.30
CA ALA A 77 -14.38 -46.91 -18.67
C ALA A 77 -13.23 -46.41 -19.55
N ASN A 78 -13.44 -45.33 -20.31
CA ASN A 78 -12.34 -44.51 -20.80
C ASN A 78 -11.95 -43.52 -19.70
N ILE A 79 -11.37 -44.04 -18.63
CA ILE A 79 -10.61 -43.23 -17.67
C ILE A 79 -9.34 -42.82 -18.41
N ILE A 80 -9.47 -41.75 -19.19
CA ILE A 80 -8.33 -40.98 -19.63
C ILE A 80 -7.68 -40.50 -18.34
N HIS A 81 -6.67 -41.25 -17.89
CA HIS A 81 -5.66 -40.80 -16.98
C HIS A 81 -4.95 -39.64 -17.68
N ARG A 82 -5.58 -38.46 -17.71
CA ARG A 82 -4.87 -37.22 -17.90
C ARG A 82 -3.99 -37.12 -16.68
N LYS A 83 -2.78 -37.68 -16.81
CA LYS A 83 -1.64 -37.35 -15.96
C LYS A 83 -1.42 -35.86 -16.17
N SER A 84 -2.20 -35.05 -15.48
CA SER A 84 -2.04 -33.62 -15.41
C SER A 84 -0.76 -33.42 -14.60
N THR A 85 0.38 -33.48 -15.26
CA THR A 85 1.63 -32.94 -14.75
C THR A 85 1.49 -31.42 -14.76
N VAL A 86 0.59 -30.90 -13.95
CA VAL A 86 0.70 -29.51 -13.52
C VAL A 86 1.86 -29.55 -12.54
N SER A 87 3.06 -29.23 -13.04
CA SER A 87 4.18 -28.87 -12.19
C SER A 87 3.79 -27.59 -11.45
N GLN A 88 2.98 -27.74 -10.39
CA GLN A 88 2.66 -26.68 -9.46
C GLN A 88 3.99 -26.31 -8.82
N LYS A 89 4.61 -25.24 -9.34
CA LYS A 89 5.70 -24.57 -8.65
C LYS A 89 5.07 -24.07 -7.35
N GLY A 90 5.23 -24.82 -6.26
CA GLY A 90 4.46 -24.60 -5.05
C GLY A 90 4.62 -23.17 -4.53
N THR A 91 3.52 -22.58 -4.09
CA THR A 91 3.56 -21.39 -3.23
C THR A 91 4.13 -21.83 -1.89
N ASN A 92 5.34 -21.37 -1.56
CA ASN A 92 6.01 -21.67 -0.31
C ASN A 92 6.07 -20.40 0.54
N ILE A 93 5.70 -20.52 1.82
CA ILE A 93 5.78 -19.43 2.79
C ILE A 93 7.25 -19.25 3.19
N ARG A 94 7.75 -18.02 3.07
CA ARG A 94 9.14 -17.67 3.36
C ARG A 94 9.28 -16.90 4.67
N ALA A 95 8.26 -16.16 5.08
CA ALA A 95 8.20 -15.48 6.37
C ALA A 95 6.74 -15.29 6.81
N VAL A 96 6.53 -15.00 8.09
CA VAL A 96 5.22 -14.66 8.65
C VAL A 96 5.37 -13.41 9.52
N VAL A 97 4.49 -12.42 9.32
CA VAL A 97 4.51 -11.13 10.02
C VAL A 97 3.16 -10.91 10.69
N ASN A 98 3.08 -11.02 12.02
CA ASN A 98 1.84 -10.93 12.80
C ASN A 98 0.69 -11.76 12.20
N GLY A 99 0.99 -13.01 11.84
CA GLY A 99 0.02 -13.93 11.23
C GLY A 99 -0.25 -13.73 9.74
N GLN A 100 0.40 -12.77 9.07
CA GLN A 100 0.33 -12.61 7.61
C GLN A 100 1.51 -13.31 6.93
N PRO A 101 1.28 -14.34 6.09
CA PRO A 101 2.35 -15.05 5.40
C PRO A 101 2.87 -14.24 4.21
N ILE A 102 4.20 -14.22 4.06
CA ILE A 102 4.91 -13.70 2.88
C ILE A 102 5.38 -14.90 2.06
N THR A 103 4.94 -14.98 0.81
CA THR A 103 5.22 -16.13 -0.06
C THR A 103 6.44 -15.92 -0.94
N ASN A 104 6.98 -17.01 -1.49
CA ASN A 104 8.00 -16.98 -2.53
C ASN A 104 7.56 -16.18 -3.78
N TYR A 105 6.27 -16.18 -4.11
CA TYR A 105 5.72 -15.41 -5.24
C TYR A 105 5.75 -13.91 -4.99
N ASP A 106 5.48 -13.48 -3.75
CA ASP A 106 5.56 -12.07 -3.37
C ASP A 106 6.99 -11.55 -3.49
N ILE A 107 7.95 -12.33 -2.98
CA ILE A 107 9.37 -12.00 -3.05
C ILE A 107 9.83 -11.89 -4.50
N GLN A 108 9.43 -12.82 -5.38
CA GLN A 108 9.79 -12.78 -6.80
C GLN A 108 9.27 -11.51 -7.50
N ARG A 109 7.99 -11.16 -7.30
CA ARG A 109 7.41 -9.93 -7.86
C ARG A 109 8.10 -8.68 -7.34
N ARG A 110 8.43 -8.66 -6.05
CA ARG A 110 9.13 -7.53 -5.43
C ARG A 110 10.58 -7.42 -5.91
N ALA A 111 11.29 -8.55 -6.07
CA ALA A 111 12.64 -8.59 -6.61
C ALA A 111 12.69 -8.12 -8.07
N ALA A 112 11.68 -8.49 -8.87
CA ALA A 112 11.47 -7.96 -10.22
C ALA A 112 11.25 -6.44 -10.22
N PHE A 113 10.43 -5.93 -9.30
CA PHE A 113 10.23 -4.49 -9.15
C PHE A 113 11.51 -3.76 -8.71
N LEU A 114 12.29 -4.34 -7.81
CA LEU A 114 13.61 -3.83 -7.42
C LEU A 114 14.60 -3.79 -8.60
N GLN A 115 14.54 -4.79 -9.48
CA GLN A 115 15.34 -4.80 -10.71
C GLN A 115 14.97 -3.64 -11.65
N LEU A 116 13.68 -3.34 -11.82
CA LEU A 116 13.22 -2.20 -12.62
C LEU A 116 13.75 -0.87 -12.07
N ARG A 117 13.80 -0.74 -10.74
CA ARG A 117 14.39 0.42 -10.04
C ARG A 117 15.93 0.42 -10.02
N ARG A 118 16.58 -0.56 -10.67
CA ARG A 118 18.05 -0.74 -10.71
C ARG A 118 18.69 -0.83 -9.32
N ILE A 119 17.98 -1.41 -8.35
CA ILE A 119 18.54 -1.66 -7.02
C ILE A 119 19.49 -2.86 -7.08
N GLY A 120 20.75 -2.62 -6.73
CA GLY A 120 21.80 -3.65 -6.69
C GLY A 120 21.78 -4.52 -5.43
N GLY A 121 22.70 -5.49 -5.38
CA GLY A 121 22.87 -6.43 -4.28
C GLY A 121 21.91 -7.63 -4.34
N ASP A 122 21.73 -8.31 -3.19
CA ASP A 122 20.78 -9.41 -3.07
C ASP A 122 19.34 -8.87 -3.08
N ARG A 123 18.73 -8.93 -4.27
CA ARG A 123 17.36 -8.48 -4.51
C ARG A 123 16.32 -9.32 -3.78
N ASN A 124 16.59 -10.61 -3.51
CA ASN A 124 15.63 -11.45 -2.78
C ASN A 124 15.60 -11.09 -1.30
N ALA A 125 16.77 -10.88 -0.69
CA ALA A 125 16.85 -10.42 0.70
C ALA A 125 16.19 -9.04 0.87
N LYS A 126 16.50 -8.09 -0.01
CA LYS A 126 15.87 -6.75 -0.01
C LYS A 126 14.36 -6.81 -0.27
N ALA A 127 13.93 -7.70 -1.17
CA ALA A 127 12.51 -7.89 -1.43
C ALA A 127 11.78 -8.39 -0.19
N LEU A 128 12.35 -9.36 0.53
CA LEU A 128 11.79 -9.85 1.78
C LEU A 128 11.69 -8.73 2.81
N GLU A 129 12.75 -7.94 2.99
CA GLU A 129 12.77 -6.80 3.91
C GLU A 129 11.68 -5.75 3.57
N GLU A 130 11.58 -5.33 2.30
CA GLU A 130 10.54 -4.39 1.87
C GLU A 130 9.12 -4.96 2.05
N LEU A 131 8.92 -6.27 1.86
CA LEU A 131 7.61 -6.91 2.05
C LEU A 131 7.24 -7.01 3.53
N VAL A 132 8.21 -7.30 4.40
CA VAL A 132 8.00 -7.29 5.85
C VAL A 132 7.61 -5.88 6.30
N GLU A 133 8.36 -4.86 5.87
CA GLU A 133 8.08 -3.47 6.22
C GLU A 133 6.71 -3.03 5.69
N GLN A 134 6.38 -3.35 4.43
CA GLN A 134 5.06 -3.07 3.85
C GLN A 134 3.95 -3.74 4.64
N THR A 135 4.14 -4.99 5.07
CA THR A 135 3.13 -5.73 5.84
C THR A 135 2.86 -5.05 7.18
N ILE A 136 3.91 -4.65 7.90
CA ILE A 136 3.79 -3.91 9.16
C ILE A 136 3.08 -2.57 8.93
N LYS A 137 3.48 -1.80 7.90
CA LYS A 137 2.84 -0.52 7.56
C LYS A 137 1.36 -0.67 7.24
N MET A 138 0.99 -1.71 6.49
CA MET A 138 -0.40 -2.00 6.15
C MET A 138 -1.23 -2.42 7.35
N GLN A 139 -0.65 -3.20 8.29
CA GLN A 139 -1.31 -3.55 9.55
C GLN A 139 -1.57 -2.32 10.40
N GLU A 140 -0.59 -1.43 10.55
CA GLU A 140 -0.77 -0.18 11.30
C GLU A 140 -1.79 0.75 10.63
N ALA A 141 -1.77 0.86 9.31
CA ALA A 141 -2.75 1.66 8.58
C ALA A 141 -4.17 1.10 8.71
N ARG A 142 -4.34 -0.23 8.74
CA ARG A 142 -5.63 -0.88 9.05
C ARG A 142 -6.09 -0.54 10.45
N ARG A 143 -5.20 -0.71 11.45
CA ARG A 143 -5.50 -0.42 12.85
C ARG A 143 -5.93 1.02 13.09
N ARG A 144 -5.39 1.96 12.31
CA ARG A 144 -5.71 3.40 12.38
C ARG A 144 -6.80 3.85 11.40
N ASN A 145 -7.38 2.95 10.60
CA ASN A 145 -8.36 3.28 9.56
C ASN A 145 -7.85 4.32 8.54
N THR A 146 -6.57 4.26 8.18
CA THR A 146 -5.93 5.19 7.23
C THR A 146 -5.64 4.58 5.87
N LEU A 147 -6.29 3.46 5.54
CA LEU A 147 -6.11 2.80 4.27
C LEU A 147 -6.54 3.70 3.10
N ALA A 148 -5.69 3.76 2.08
CA ALA A 148 -6.05 4.38 0.81
C ALA A 148 -7.14 3.56 0.09
N GLY A 149 -8.12 4.27 -0.49
CA GLY A 149 -9.19 3.67 -1.28
C GLY A 149 -8.73 3.29 -2.69
N LYS A 150 -9.44 2.36 -3.34
CA LYS A 150 -9.08 1.89 -4.69
C LYS A 150 -8.97 3.03 -5.71
N ARG A 151 -9.94 3.95 -5.72
CA ARG A 151 -9.95 5.11 -6.63
C ARG A 151 -8.69 5.97 -6.47
N GLU A 152 -8.31 6.26 -5.22
CA GLU A 152 -7.12 7.08 -4.93
C GLU A 152 -5.83 6.39 -5.37
N VAL A 153 -5.76 5.07 -5.21
CA VAL A 153 -4.64 4.25 -5.69
C VAL A 153 -4.58 4.24 -7.21
N ASP A 154 -5.72 4.10 -7.90
CA ASP A 154 -5.80 4.14 -9.36
C ASP A 154 -5.38 5.53 -9.91
N GLU A 155 -5.82 6.61 -9.27
CA GLU A 155 -5.38 7.97 -9.60
C GLU A 155 -3.89 8.15 -9.35
N SER A 156 -3.35 7.65 -8.23
CA SER A 156 -1.92 7.73 -7.95
C SER A 156 -1.09 6.90 -8.93
N PHE A 157 -1.61 5.75 -9.37
CA PHE A 157 -0.99 4.94 -10.42
C PHE A 157 -0.96 5.70 -11.76
N ALA A 158 -2.05 6.38 -12.13
CA ALA A 158 -2.10 7.22 -13.32
C ALA A 158 -1.14 8.41 -13.23
N ARG A 159 -1.09 9.10 -12.08
CA ARG A 159 -0.13 10.18 -11.82
C ARG A 159 1.32 9.68 -11.95
N PHE A 160 1.63 8.49 -11.44
CA PHE A 160 2.96 7.90 -11.59
C PHE A 160 3.33 7.70 -13.07
N ALA A 161 2.40 7.18 -13.89
CA ALA A 161 2.62 7.06 -15.33
C ALA A 161 2.90 8.43 -15.97
N SER A 162 2.05 9.43 -15.68
CA SER A 162 2.20 10.80 -16.19
C SER A 162 3.53 11.45 -15.75
N SER A 163 3.95 11.28 -14.50
CA SER A 163 5.24 11.79 -13.99
C SER A 163 6.43 11.17 -14.71
N ASN A 164 6.30 9.94 -15.21
CA ASN A 164 7.31 9.26 -16.02
C ASN A 164 7.10 9.47 -17.53
N ARG A 165 6.28 10.45 -17.93
CA ARG A 165 6.00 10.82 -19.33
C ARG A 165 5.49 9.64 -20.18
N MET A 166 4.67 8.78 -19.58
CA MET A 166 4.07 7.63 -20.26
C MET A 166 2.59 7.47 -19.93
N SER A 167 1.86 6.76 -20.79
CA SER A 167 0.47 6.37 -20.54
C SER A 167 0.38 5.21 -19.54
N VAL A 168 -0.80 5.06 -18.92
CA VAL A 168 -1.12 3.90 -18.06
C VAL A 168 -0.93 2.57 -18.79
N SER A 169 -1.28 2.50 -20.07
CA SER A 169 -1.10 1.30 -20.90
C SER A 169 0.39 0.95 -21.07
N GLN A 170 1.23 1.94 -21.39
CA GLN A 170 2.68 1.75 -21.51
C GLN A 170 3.31 1.31 -20.19
N LEU A 171 2.88 1.90 -19.05
CA LEU A 171 3.35 1.48 -17.73
C LEU A 171 2.99 0.01 -17.46
N ASN A 172 1.75 -0.41 -17.74
CA ASN A 172 1.34 -1.80 -17.59
C ASN A 172 2.20 -2.76 -18.43
N GLN A 173 2.54 -2.36 -19.67
CA GLN A 173 3.40 -3.15 -20.55
C GLN A 173 4.83 -3.28 -20.00
N ILE A 174 5.40 -2.21 -19.44
CA ILE A 174 6.74 -2.23 -18.82
C ILE A 174 6.74 -3.10 -17.56
N LEU A 175 5.73 -2.98 -16.71
CA LEU A 175 5.59 -3.79 -15.50
C LEU A 175 5.46 -5.28 -15.86
N SER A 176 4.59 -5.60 -16.81
CA SER A 176 4.37 -6.99 -17.25
C SER A 176 5.64 -7.62 -17.82
N ARG A 177 6.42 -6.87 -18.61
CA ARG A 177 7.72 -7.33 -19.14
C ARG A 177 8.75 -7.60 -18.06
N SER A 178 8.69 -6.89 -16.94
CA SER A 178 9.59 -7.12 -15.82
C SER A 178 9.09 -8.21 -14.86
N GLY A 179 7.92 -8.81 -15.09
CA GLY A 179 7.32 -9.82 -14.20
C GLY A 179 6.61 -9.21 -12.98
N VAL A 180 6.31 -7.91 -13.02
CA VAL A 180 5.54 -7.20 -12.00
C VAL A 180 4.12 -7.01 -12.49
N THR A 181 3.13 -7.44 -11.73
CA THR A 181 1.72 -7.18 -12.07
C THR A 181 1.34 -5.75 -11.69
N SER A 182 0.44 -5.14 -12.45
CA SER A 182 -0.13 -3.83 -12.10
C SER A 182 -0.72 -3.82 -10.70
N GLU A 183 -1.36 -4.93 -10.31
CA GLU A 183 -1.94 -5.10 -8.98
C GLU A 183 -0.88 -5.08 -7.88
N HIS A 184 0.26 -5.74 -8.08
CA HIS A 184 1.35 -5.71 -7.10
C HIS A 184 1.90 -4.28 -6.92
N PHE A 185 2.02 -3.53 -8.02
CA PHE A 185 2.48 -2.14 -7.94
C PHE A 185 1.42 -1.22 -7.30
N LYS A 186 0.14 -1.42 -7.58
CA LYS A 186 -0.96 -0.68 -6.92
C LYS A 186 -1.00 -0.98 -5.42
N GLU A 187 -0.78 -2.22 -5.00
CA GLU A 187 -0.71 -2.57 -3.58
C GLU A 187 0.51 -1.93 -2.90
N PHE A 188 1.64 -1.84 -3.60
CA PHE A 188 2.78 -1.05 -3.12
C PHE A 188 2.43 0.43 -2.92
N ILE A 189 1.79 1.06 -3.91
CA ILE A 189 1.32 2.46 -3.82
C ILE A 189 0.37 2.61 -2.63
N ARG A 190 -0.57 1.67 -2.47
CA ARG A 190 -1.51 1.65 -1.34
C ARG A 190 -0.78 1.65 -0.01
N GLY A 191 0.23 0.79 0.15
CA GLY A 191 1.08 0.76 1.34
C GLY A 191 1.74 2.10 1.64
N GLN A 192 2.34 2.73 0.63
CA GLN A 192 2.98 4.03 0.79
C GLN A 192 1.99 5.13 1.20
N MET A 193 0.87 5.25 0.48
CA MET A 193 -0.15 6.26 0.78
C MET A 193 -0.77 6.07 2.17
N SER A 194 -1.09 4.83 2.52
CA SER A 194 -1.76 4.51 3.78
C SER A 194 -0.85 4.75 4.99
N TRP A 195 0.45 4.46 4.84
CA TRP A 195 1.47 4.76 5.84
C TRP A 195 1.65 6.26 6.04
N GLN A 196 1.79 7.04 4.95
CA GLN A 196 1.91 8.49 5.04
C GLN A 196 0.73 9.10 5.80
N ARG A 197 -0.50 8.64 5.52
CA ARG A 197 -1.70 9.05 6.26
C ARG A 197 -1.64 8.67 7.74
N ALA A 198 -1.23 7.44 8.07
CA ALA A 198 -1.08 6.99 9.45
C ALA A 198 -0.09 7.87 10.24
N VAL A 199 1.03 8.20 9.62
CA VAL A 199 2.07 9.06 10.20
C VAL A 199 1.55 10.49 10.38
N SER A 200 0.97 11.08 9.33
CA SER A 200 0.41 12.45 9.41
C SER A 200 -0.67 12.58 10.49
N GLN A 201 -1.56 11.60 10.63
CA GLN A 201 -2.58 11.62 11.68
C GLN A 201 -1.97 11.56 13.08
N ARG A 202 -0.96 10.71 13.30
CA ARG A 202 -0.25 10.63 14.60
C ARG A 202 0.38 11.96 14.98
N PHE A 203 1.07 12.62 14.05
CA PHE A 203 1.70 13.90 14.35
C PHE A 203 0.67 15.00 14.60
N ARG A 204 -0.44 15.02 13.85
CA ARG A 204 -1.55 15.96 14.10
C ARG A 204 -2.12 15.79 15.51
N SER A 205 -2.41 14.56 15.95
CA SER A 205 -2.93 14.32 17.30
C SER A 205 -1.94 14.75 18.40
N GLU A 206 -0.64 14.50 18.19
CA GLU A 206 0.39 14.89 19.16
C GLU A 206 0.48 16.41 19.30
N THR A 207 0.46 17.14 18.17
CA THR A 207 0.53 18.60 18.17
C THR A 207 -0.68 19.25 18.84
N THR A 208 -1.89 18.73 18.62
CA THR A 208 -3.11 19.24 19.27
C THR A 208 -3.06 19.02 20.80
N SER A 209 -2.52 17.89 21.26
CA SER A 209 -2.37 17.64 22.70
C SER A 209 -1.28 18.52 23.35
N SER A 210 -0.26 18.90 22.57
CA SER A 210 0.81 19.77 23.04
C SER A 210 0.38 21.22 23.12
N SER A 211 -0.45 21.70 22.18
CA SER A 211 -1.05 23.04 22.25
C SER A 211 -2.02 23.14 23.44
N SER A 212 -2.86 22.12 23.67
CA SER A 212 -3.75 22.14 24.83
C SER A 212 -3.01 22.14 26.17
N LYS A 213 -1.86 21.45 26.28
CA LYS A 213 -0.99 21.51 27.47
C LYS A 213 -0.41 22.91 27.66
N GLN A 214 0.06 23.54 26.58
CA GLN A 214 0.59 24.92 26.65
C GLN A 214 -0.49 25.92 27.05
N ASP A 215 -1.71 25.78 26.52
CA ASP A 215 -2.85 26.63 26.89
C ASP A 215 -3.24 26.42 28.37
N ALA A 216 -3.23 25.18 28.87
CA ALA A 216 -3.48 24.88 30.27
C ALA A 216 -2.39 25.48 31.19
N LEU A 217 -1.12 25.36 30.81
CA LEU A 217 0.00 25.98 31.53
C LEU A 217 -0.09 27.51 31.52
N PHE A 218 -0.48 28.11 30.39
CA PHE A 218 -0.69 29.55 30.27
C PHE A 218 -1.82 30.03 31.16
N LYS A 219 -2.94 29.29 31.22
CA LYS A 219 -4.07 29.57 32.12
C LYS A 219 -3.68 29.47 33.60
N ILE A 220 -2.94 28.44 34.00
CA ILE A 220 -2.42 28.29 35.38
C ILE A 220 -1.52 29.49 35.75
N ARG A 221 -0.66 29.92 34.81
CA ARG A 221 0.19 31.10 35.02
C ARG A 221 -0.61 32.40 35.13
N GLN A 222 -1.66 32.58 34.33
CA GLN A 222 -2.51 33.77 34.37
C GLN A 222 -3.45 33.82 35.57
N SER A 223 -3.98 32.67 36.01
CA SER A 223 -4.94 32.62 37.11
C SER A 223 -4.29 32.84 38.48
N GLY A 224 -2.96 33.02 38.55
CA GLY A 224 -2.21 33.17 39.80
C GLY A 224 -2.40 31.99 40.77
N ALA A 225 -2.92 30.87 40.27
CA ALA A 225 -3.29 29.73 41.09
C ALA A 225 -2.02 29.11 41.66
N ALA A 226 -2.01 28.92 42.98
CA ALA A 226 -0.88 28.44 43.76
C ALA A 226 -0.20 27.24 43.08
N LYS A 227 1.14 27.27 43.08
CA LYS A 227 1.99 26.16 42.63
C LYS A 227 1.48 24.88 43.30
N PRO A 228 1.36 23.76 42.59
CA PRO A 228 0.91 22.52 43.20
C PRO A 228 1.88 22.13 44.32
N GLU A 229 1.40 22.13 45.56
CA GLU A 229 2.14 21.66 46.72
C GLU A 229 2.32 20.14 46.60
N THR A 230 3.57 19.67 46.53
CA THR A 230 3.92 18.26 46.52
C THR A 230 3.68 17.70 47.92
N THR A 231 2.66 16.87 48.09
CA THR A 231 2.48 16.10 49.33
C THR A 231 3.44 14.91 49.29
N GLU A 232 4.61 15.05 49.91
CA GLU A 232 5.55 13.96 50.12
C GLU A 232 5.08 13.14 51.33
N TYR A 233 4.76 11.86 51.10
CA TYR A 233 4.46 10.92 52.18
C TYR A 233 5.75 10.21 52.58
N LEU A 234 6.31 10.56 53.74
CA LEU A 234 7.31 9.71 54.39
C LEU A 234 6.61 8.46 54.93
N ILE A 235 7.04 7.29 54.47
CA ILE A 235 6.64 6.01 55.01
C ILE A 235 7.59 5.72 56.17
N GLU A 236 7.10 5.76 57.41
CA GLU A 236 7.85 5.25 58.56
C GLU A 236 7.76 3.72 58.58
N GLN A 237 8.91 3.07 58.79
CA GLN A 237 9.07 1.62 58.83
C GLN A 237 8.95 1.08 60.25
#